data_AF-A0A934YJA0-F1
#
_entry.id   AF-A0A934YJA0-F1
#
_cell.length_a   1.000
_cell.length_b   1.000
_cell.length_c   1.000
_cell.angle_alpha   90.00
_cell.angle_beta   90.00
_cell.angle_gamma   90.00
#
_symmetry.space_group_name_H-M   'P 1'
#
loop_
_entity.id
_entity.type
_entity.pdbx_description
1 polymer ?
#
loop_
_entity_poly.entity_id
_entity_poly.type
_entity_poly.pdbx_seq_one_letter_code
_entity_poly.pdbx_strand_id
1 'polypeptide(L)'
;MSVANLGRRATLLLLPAAVAAAVVAGSGTKASADEDPAAKNERCATRVSIALLGSSPSAALATNPQGQIDTLVSDPAFIERFSRFLNASFNNDPGATSKEDASYHLAKHILENKKPYADLFVGQYKVDGDNQGNNVQVTADPNGLGYFRSQPWLLRYAGNELEGYKIVTAYRIMQNTVGLELVASTNAPGVDVSAGTRTTNPGCKGCHADSWYALDKAARVLTKVVRQGNNTTFTPPTDGPQQVADKTVTNDKELVEALVGSPNFGFNACRLAFNFLYGRPENACESKVFDACVTEFKAKGTIQSAVASVAKDPGFCQ
;
A
#
# COMPACT_ATOMS: atom_id res chain seq x y z
N MET A 1 34.80 -35.09 -36.83
CA MET A 1 34.01 -35.04 -38.08
C MET A 1 33.65 -33.57 -38.28
N SER A 2 34.42 -32.73 -38.99
CA SER A 2 34.47 -32.59 -40.47
C SER A 2 33.07 -32.70 -41.07
N VAL A 3 32.49 -31.67 -41.70
CA VAL A 3 32.91 -31.08 -42.98
C VAL A 3 32.57 -29.59 -43.07
N ALA A 4 33.45 -28.85 -43.75
CA ALA A 4 33.35 -27.44 -44.11
C ALA A 4 32.87 -27.22 -45.57
N ASN A 5 32.50 -25.97 -45.84
CA ASN A 5 32.62 -25.21 -47.11
C ASN A 5 31.58 -25.34 -48.24
N LEU A 6 31.24 -24.16 -48.75
CA LEU A 6 31.22 -23.65 -50.14
C LEU A 6 29.88 -22.92 -50.46
N GLY A 7 29.85 -21.69 -50.99
CA GLY A 7 30.94 -20.91 -51.56
C GLY A 7 30.55 -19.50 -52.04
N ARG A 8 31.62 -18.80 -52.43
CA ARG A 8 31.76 -17.47 -53.04
C ARG A 8 30.77 -17.15 -54.15
N ARG A 9 30.48 -15.84 -54.29
CA ARG A 9 30.76 -15.09 -55.54
C ARG A 9 31.03 -13.61 -55.25
N ALA A 10 32.27 -13.22 -55.52
CA ALA A 10 32.72 -11.85 -55.63
C ALA A 10 32.38 -11.32 -57.02
N THR A 11 31.91 -10.07 -57.11
CA THR A 11 32.04 -9.27 -58.34
C THR A 11 32.49 -7.87 -57.94
N LEU A 12 33.75 -7.59 -58.27
CA LEU A 12 34.40 -6.30 -58.23
C LEU A 12 33.96 -5.53 -59.48
N LEU A 13 33.52 -4.28 -59.36
CA LEU A 13 33.48 -3.33 -60.49
C LEU A 13 33.77 -1.91 -59.98
N LEU A 14 34.58 -1.22 -60.76
CA LEU A 14 35.37 -0.02 -60.47
C LEU A 14 34.55 1.28 -60.28
N LEU A 15 35.06 2.17 -59.42
CA LEU A 15 34.88 3.64 -59.41
C LEU A 15 35.35 4.26 -60.76
N PRO A 16 35.06 5.54 -61.13
CA PRO A 16 34.81 6.70 -60.25
C PRO A 16 33.77 7.76 -60.74
N ALA A 17 33.24 8.57 -59.83
CA ALA A 17 32.91 9.98 -60.11
C ALA A 17 32.69 10.71 -58.78
N ALA A 18 33.59 11.65 -58.49
CA ALA A 18 33.46 12.58 -57.39
C ALA A 18 32.31 13.57 -57.69
N VAL A 19 31.31 13.60 -56.81
CA VAL A 19 30.41 14.75 -56.67
C VAL A 19 30.47 15.15 -55.21
N ALA A 20 31.05 16.32 -54.97
CA ALA A 20 31.06 17.00 -53.69
C ALA A 20 29.62 17.30 -53.27
N ALA A 21 29.03 16.44 -52.43
CA ALA A 21 27.82 16.77 -51.69
C ALA A 21 28.26 17.50 -50.42
N ALA A 22 27.83 18.75 -50.31
CA ALA A 22 28.01 19.58 -49.13
C ALA A 22 27.55 18.80 -47.89
N VAL A 23 28.49 18.51 -46.99
CA VAL A 23 28.17 18.15 -45.61
C VAL A 23 27.58 19.41 -45.01
N VAL A 24 26.25 19.54 -45.05
CA VAL A 24 25.56 20.34 -44.05
C VAL A 24 25.85 19.59 -42.75
N ALA A 25 26.87 20.06 -42.04
CA ALA A 25 27.00 19.82 -40.63
C ALA A 25 25.74 20.42 -40.00
N GLY A 26 24.68 19.62 -39.97
CA GLY A 26 23.57 19.82 -39.07
C GLY A 26 24.20 19.75 -37.70
N SER A 27 24.59 20.91 -37.18
CA SER A 27 24.68 21.15 -35.77
C SER A 27 23.33 20.72 -35.21
N GLY A 28 23.23 19.46 -34.81
CA GLY A 28 22.27 19.01 -33.84
C GLY A 28 22.61 19.72 -32.55
N THR A 29 22.33 21.01 -32.51
CA THR A 29 21.83 21.65 -31.30
C THR A 29 20.73 20.71 -30.85
N LYS A 30 21.04 19.90 -29.83
CA LYS A 30 20.01 19.44 -28.92
C LYS A 30 19.28 20.72 -28.56
N ALA A 31 18.10 20.92 -29.13
CA ALA A 31 17.18 21.91 -28.62
C ALA A 31 16.83 21.41 -27.22
N SER A 32 17.67 21.78 -26.25
CA SER A 32 17.19 22.12 -24.92
C SER A 32 16.38 23.39 -25.12
N ALA A 33 15.20 23.25 -25.73
CA ALA A 33 14.18 24.25 -25.55
C ALA A 33 13.89 24.17 -24.05
N ASP A 34 14.36 25.16 -23.30
CA ASP A 34 13.81 25.45 -21.98
C ASP A 34 12.31 25.49 -22.18
N GLU A 35 11.66 24.44 -21.69
CA GLU A 35 10.23 24.27 -21.88
C GLU A 35 9.53 25.48 -21.28
N ASP A 36 8.57 26.06 -22.01
CA ASP A 36 7.80 27.21 -21.55
C ASP A 36 7.29 26.92 -20.12
N PRO A 37 7.71 27.71 -19.11
CA PRO A 37 7.30 27.51 -17.73
C PRO A 37 5.78 27.45 -17.57
N ALA A 38 5.02 28.17 -18.40
CA ALA A 38 3.57 28.11 -18.38
C ALA A 38 3.05 26.74 -18.83
N ALA A 39 3.53 26.22 -19.96
CA ALA A 39 3.16 24.89 -20.46
C ALA A 39 3.58 23.77 -19.48
N LYS A 40 4.75 23.88 -18.86
CA LYS A 40 5.21 22.95 -17.82
C LYS A 40 4.30 23.00 -16.60
N ASN A 41 3.95 24.20 -16.12
CA ASN A 41 3.07 24.36 -14.97
C ASN A 41 1.66 23.85 -15.27
N GLU A 42 1.14 24.05 -16.48
CA GLU A 42 -0.18 23.55 -16.88
C GLU A 42 -0.24 22.01 -16.84
N ARG A 43 0.77 21.32 -17.38
CA ARG A 43 0.83 19.84 -17.31
C ARG A 43 0.99 19.33 -15.89
N CYS A 44 1.86 19.98 -15.11
CA CYS A 44 2.06 19.64 -13.71
C CYS A 44 0.76 19.85 -12.90
N ALA A 45 0.07 20.97 -13.09
CA ALA A 45 -1.21 21.26 -12.46
C ALA A 45 -2.27 20.24 -12.84
N THR A 46 -2.35 19.87 -14.11
CA THR A 46 -3.28 18.84 -14.60
C THR A 46 -3.03 17.50 -13.91
N ARG A 47 -1.78 17.03 -13.89
CA ARG A 47 -1.42 15.75 -13.25
C ARG A 47 -1.70 15.75 -11.76
N VAL A 48 -1.28 16.79 -11.06
CA VAL A 48 -1.50 16.96 -9.61
C VAL A 48 -3.00 17.00 -9.30
N SER A 49 -3.78 17.78 -10.05
CA SER A 49 -5.22 17.92 -9.83
C SER A 49 -5.97 16.62 -10.07
N ILE A 50 -5.64 15.88 -11.14
CA ILE A 50 -6.26 14.59 -11.44
C ILE A 50 -5.88 13.56 -10.37
N ALA A 51 -4.60 13.48 -9.99
CA ALA A 51 -4.15 12.51 -8.99
C ALA A 51 -4.79 12.77 -7.62
N LEU A 52 -4.67 14.00 -7.11
CA LEU A 52 -5.09 14.34 -5.75
C LEU A 52 -6.61 14.58 -5.65
N LEU A 53 -7.21 15.30 -6.59
CA LEU A 53 -8.60 15.75 -6.50
C LEU A 53 -9.55 15.03 -7.46
N GLY A 54 -9.03 14.44 -8.55
CA GLY A 54 -9.86 13.80 -9.58
C GLY A 54 -10.61 14.78 -10.46
N SER A 55 -10.15 16.02 -10.55
CA SER A 55 -10.80 17.10 -11.28
C SER A 55 -9.76 17.92 -12.06
N SER A 56 -10.24 18.77 -12.97
CA SER A 56 -9.40 19.72 -13.71
C SER A 56 -8.77 20.76 -12.77
N PRO A 57 -7.55 21.26 -13.08
CA PRO A 57 -6.85 22.21 -12.24
C PRO A 57 -7.57 23.56 -12.17
N SER A 58 -7.51 24.21 -11.01
CA SER A 58 -7.89 25.60 -10.87
C SER A 58 -6.85 26.53 -11.51
N ALA A 59 -7.24 27.77 -11.84
CA ALA A 59 -6.32 28.77 -12.37
C ALA A 59 -5.14 29.07 -11.42
N ALA A 60 -5.38 29.03 -10.10
CA ALA A 60 -4.34 29.20 -9.10
C ALA A 60 -3.34 28.03 -9.14
N LEU A 61 -3.83 26.80 -9.28
CA LEU A 61 -2.98 25.61 -9.38
C LEU A 61 -2.14 25.63 -10.65
N ALA A 62 -2.69 26.11 -11.77
CA ALA A 62 -1.97 26.26 -13.04
C ALA A 62 -0.77 27.21 -12.97
N THR A 63 -0.75 28.15 -12.02
CA THR A 63 0.37 29.11 -11.87
C THR A 63 1.53 28.55 -11.04
N ASN A 64 1.24 27.76 -10.01
CA ASN A 64 2.25 27.22 -9.09
C ASN A 64 1.82 25.84 -8.54
N PRO A 65 1.88 24.78 -9.36
CA PRO A 65 1.34 23.48 -8.98
C PRO A 65 2.05 22.83 -7.79
N GLN A 66 3.39 22.85 -7.79
CA GLN A 66 4.18 22.24 -6.72
C GLN A 66 4.07 22.99 -5.38
N GLY A 67 3.88 24.31 -5.41
CA GLY A 67 3.67 25.11 -4.21
C GLY A 67 2.30 24.94 -3.56
N GLN A 68 1.32 24.34 -4.26
CA GLN A 68 -0.04 24.12 -3.75
C GLN A 68 -0.26 22.73 -3.15
N ILE A 69 0.72 21.81 -3.22
CA ILE A 69 0.54 20.41 -2.79
C ILE A 69 0.06 20.28 -1.34
N ASP A 70 0.61 21.06 -0.40
CA ASP A 70 0.19 20.97 1.01
C ASP A 70 -1.27 21.38 1.21
N THR A 71 -1.75 22.35 0.42
CA THR A 71 -3.17 22.74 0.38
C THR A 71 -4.01 21.60 -0.17
N LEU A 72 -3.58 20.99 -1.28
CA LEU A 72 -4.33 19.93 -1.96
C LEU A 72 -4.46 18.65 -1.12
N VAL A 73 -3.42 18.24 -0.41
CA VAL A 73 -3.50 17.06 0.48
C VAL A 73 -4.32 17.32 1.76
N SER A 74 -4.72 18.57 1.99
CA SER A 74 -5.66 18.94 3.06
C SER A 74 -7.08 19.15 2.53
N ASP A 75 -7.29 19.08 1.21
CA ASP A 75 -8.59 19.32 0.59
C ASP A 75 -9.58 18.18 0.89
N PRO A 76 -10.85 18.47 1.20
CA PRO A 76 -11.87 17.45 1.42
C PRO A 76 -12.00 16.43 0.27
N ALA A 77 -11.80 16.84 -0.98
CA ALA A 77 -11.84 15.94 -2.14
C ALA A 77 -10.65 14.97 -2.14
N PHE A 78 -9.46 15.42 -1.75
CA PHE A 78 -8.32 14.51 -1.55
C PHE A 78 -8.61 13.55 -0.41
N ILE A 79 -9.08 14.04 0.74
CA ILE A 79 -9.38 13.22 1.92
C ILE A 79 -10.36 12.10 1.55
N GLU A 80 -11.43 12.43 0.84
CA GLU A 80 -12.43 11.48 0.37
C GLU A 80 -11.81 10.42 -0.57
N ARG A 81 -11.05 10.87 -1.59
CA ARG A 81 -10.42 9.97 -2.57
C ARG A 81 -9.39 9.05 -1.94
N PHE A 82 -8.52 9.60 -1.09
CA PHE A 82 -7.47 8.83 -0.44
C PHE A 82 -8.05 7.82 0.56
N SER A 83 -9.11 8.17 1.29
CA SER A 83 -9.82 7.24 2.18
C SER A 83 -10.42 6.06 1.40
N ARG A 84 -11.01 6.32 0.23
CA ARG A 84 -11.54 5.27 -0.66
C ARG A 84 -10.42 4.40 -1.22
N PHE A 85 -9.32 5.02 -1.65
CA PHE A 85 -8.14 4.31 -2.12
C PHE A 85 -7.57 3.37 -1.05
N LEU A 86 -7.41 3.85 0.20
CA LEU A 86 -6.95 3.00 1.30
C LEU A 86 -7.90 1.82 1.53
N ASN A 87 -9.21 2.05 1.53
CA ASN A 87 -10.18 0.98 1.71
C ASN A 87 -10.09 -0.07 0.60
N ALA A 88 -9.97 0.36 -0.66
CA ALA A 88 -9.80 -0.54 -1.80
C ALA A 88 -8.43 -1.25 -1.80
N SER A 89 -7.41 -0.65 -1.20
CA SER A 89 -6.09 -1.28 -1.05
C SER A 89 -6.07 -2.33 0.07
N PHE A 90 -6.92 -2.17 1.08
CA PHE A 90 -6.97 -3.03 2.27
C PHE A 90 -8.03 -4.14 2.19
N ASN A 91 -8.99 -4.01 1.28
CA ASN A 91 -10.07 -4.97 1.11
C ASN A 91 -10.12 -5.39 -0.37
N ASN A 92 -10.19 -6.71 -0.61
CA ASN A 92 -10.27 -7.23 -1.98
C ASN A 92 -11.61 -6.91 -2.65
N ASP A 93 -12.66 -6.75 -1.83
CA ASP A 93 -14.04 -6.54 -2.25
C ASP A 93 -14.65 -5.41 -1.40
N PRO A 94 -15.74 -4.75 -1.84
CA PRO A 94 -16.49 -3.86 -0.96
C PRO A 94 -17.11 -4.62 0.22
N GLY A 95 -17.33 -3.94 1.35
CA GLY A 95 -18.13 -4.49 2.45
C GLY A 95 -19.59 -4.72 2.03
N ALA A 96 -20.26 -5.69 2.66
CA ALA A 96 -21.70 -5.88 2.45
C ALA A 96 -22.52 -4.74 3.09
N THR A 97 -21.97 -4.08 4.11
CA THR A 97 -22.54 -2.90 4.77
C THR A 97 -21.48 -1.80 4.92
N SER A 98 -21.91 -0.56 5.09
CA SER A 98 -20.99 0.59 5.22
C SER A 98 -20.02 0.44 6.39
N LYS A 99 -20.46 -0.17 7.50
CA LYS A 99 -19.61 -0.40 8.68
C LYS A 99 -18.53 -1.47 8.49
N GLU A 100 -18.66 -2.35 7.47
CA GLU A 100 -17.60 -3.31 7.12
C GLU A 100 -16.42 -2.66 6.42
N ASP A 101 -16.61 -1.47 5.83
CA ASP A 101 -15.55 -0.62 5.29
C ASP A 101 -14.96 0.27 6.41
N ALA A 102 -14.67 -0.32 7.57
CA ALA A 102 -14.19 0.39 8.75
C ALA A 102 -12.88 1.16 8.49
N SER A 103 -12.03 0.62 7.61
CA SER A 103 -10.81 1.28 7.14
C SER A 103 -11.08 2.61 6.42
N TYR A 104 -12.13 2.69 5.60
CA TYR A 104 -12.53 3.95 4.95
C TYR A 104 -12.92 5.01 5.98
N HIS A 105 -13.82 4.67 6.91
CA HIS A 105 -14.36 5.63 7.88
C HIS A 105 -13.30 6.11 8.86
N LEU A 106 -12.44 5.22 9.37
CA LEU A 106 -11.35 5.63 10.25
C LEU A 106 -10.28 6.42 9.48
N ALA A 107 -9.91 6.02 8.26
CA ALA A 107 -8.96 6.79 7.46
C ALA A 107 -9.45 8.22 7.23
N LYS A 108 -10.73 8.38 6.87
CA LYS A 108 -11.35 9.70 6.71
C LYS A 108 -11.26 10.52 7.99
N HIS A 109 -11.65 9.95 9.13
CA HIS A 109 -11.55 10.62 10.43
C HIS A 109 -10.10 11.06 10.74
N ILE A 110 -9.12 10.19 10.53
CA ILE A 110 -7.70 10.50 10.75
C ILE A 110 -7.22 11.65 9.87
N LEU A 111 -7.59 11.64 8.58
CA LEU A 111 -7.19 12.65 7.62
C LEU A 111 -7.84 14.02 7.90
N GLU A 112 -9.15 14.06 8.15
CA GLU A 112 -9.89 15.29 8.48
C GLU A 112 -9.35 15.97 9.75
N ASN A 113 -8.94 15.16 10.73
CA ASN A 113 -8.48 15.64 12.03
C ASN A 113 -6.95 15.73 12.14
N LYS A 114 -6.23 15.55 11.02
CA LYS A 114 -4.75 15.62 10.93
C LYS A 114 -4.05 14.77 12.00
N LYS A 115 -4.57 13.58 12.25
CA LYS A 115 -4.01 12.64 13.23
C LYS A 115 -2.83 11.85 12.64
N PRO A 116 -1.94 11.30 13.49
CA PRO A 116 -0.92 10.36 13.03
C PRO A 116 -1.52 9.21 12.23
N TYR A 117 -0.88 8.79 11.14
CA TYR A 117 -1.35 7.67 10.33
C TYR A 117 -1.35 6.34 11.11
N ALA A 118 -0.44 6.21 12.08
CA ALA A 118 -0.40 5.10 13.02
C ALA A 118 -1.74 4.87 13.74
N ASP A 119 -2.49 5.94 14.02
CA ASP A 119 -3.77 5.88 14.74
C ASP A 119 -4.85 5.09 13.97
N LEU A 120 -4.69 4.93 12.65
CA LEU A 120 -5.54 4.03 11.85
C LEU A 120 -5.44 2.57 12.32
N PHE A 121 -4.32 2.20 12.95
CA PHE A 121 -4.00 0.83 13.36
C PHE A 121 -3.90 0.66 14.88
N VAL A 122 -3.31 1.62 15.59
CA VAL A 122 -3.12 1.55 17.06
C VAL A 122 -4.03 2.51 17.84
N GLY A 123 -4.80 3.36 17.16
CA GLY A 123 -5.61 4.37 17.82
C GLY A 123 -6.74 3.76 18.65
N GLN A 124 -7.08 4.42 19.76
CA GLN A 124 -8.15 4.01 20.65
C GLN A 124 -9.52 4.42 20.10
N TYR A 125 -9.92 3.77 19.01
CA TYR A 125 -11.15 4.04 18.28
C TYR A 125 -12.05 2.81 18.19
N LYS A 126 -13.34 3.09 18.06
CA LYS A 126 -14.37 2.16 17.63
C LYS A 126 -15.04 2.72 16.37
N VAL A 127 -15.13 1.89 15.33
CA VAL A 127 -15.91 2.19 14.12
C VAL A 127 -17.15 1.30 14.15
N ASP A 128 -18.33 1.92 14.15
CA ASP A 128 -19.59 1.18 14.22
C ASP A 128 -20.71 1.95 13.51
N GLY A 129 -21.76 1.23 13.12
CA GLY A 129 -22.94 1.81 12.47
C GLY A 129 -24.20 1.59 13.29
N ASP A 130 -25.32 2.09 12.76
CA ASP A 130 -26.63 1.72 13.25
C ASP A 130 -26.93 0.22 13.06
N ASN A 131 -28.12 -0.21 13.49
CA ASN A 131 -28.55 -1.60 13.39
C ASN A 131 -28.61 -2.12 11.94
N GLN A 132 -28.79 -1.22 10.97
CA GLN A 132 -28.80 -1.52 9.54
C GLN A 132 -27.39 -1.54 8.94
N GLY A 133 -26.36 -1.18 9.72
CA GLY A 133 -24.99 -1.09 9.26
C GLY A 133 -24.66 0.19 8.48
N ASN A 134 -25.52 1.20 8.60
CA ASN A 134 -25.39 2.53 8.00
C ASN A 134 -24.99 3.57 9.07
N ASN A 135 -24.92 4.85 8.67
CA ASN A 135 -24.64 5.98 9.58
C ASN A 135 -23.39 5.78 10.46
N VAL A 136 -22.33 5.26 9.85
CA VAL A 136 -21.11 4.85 10.57
C VAL A 136 -20.47 6.03 11.29
N GLN A 137 -20.12 5.81 12.55
CA GLN A 137 -19.44 6.78 13.41
C GLN A 137 -18.08 6.23 13.85
N VAL A 138 -17.15 7.16 14.06
CA VAL A 138 -15.86 6.89 14.69
C VAL A 138 -15.89 7.54 16.07
N THR A 139 -15.81 6.72 17.13
CA THR A 139 -15.83 7.18 18.52
C THR A 139 -14.58 6.73 19.24
N ALA A 140 -14.18 7.45 20.30
CA ALA A 140 -13.11 7.00 21.17
C ALA A 140 -13.52 5.71 21.91
N ASP A 141 -12.58 4.78 22.03
CA ASP A 141 -12.73 3.54 22.79
C ASP A 141 -11.38 3.20 23.44
N PRO A 142 -11.24 3.22 24.78
CA PRO A 142 -10.00 2.86 25.47
C PRO A 142 -9.47 1.46 25.12
N ASN A 143 -10.37 0.55 24.72
CA ASN A 143 -10.04 -0.79 24.28
C ASN A 143 -9.92 -0.91 22.75
N GLY A 144 -9.99 0.20 22.02
CA GLY A 144 -9.80 0.24 20.57
C GLY A 144 -8.37 -0.14 20.15
N LEU A 145 -8.24 -0.56 18.89
CA LEU A 145 -6.96 -0.85 18.24
C LEU A 145 -7.13 -0.56 16.74
N GLY A 146 -7.13 0.73 16.42
CA GLY A 146 -7.50 1.26 15.12
C GLY A 146 -8.86 0.73 14.68
N TYR A 147 -8.98 0.40 13.40
CA TYR A 147 -10.18 -0.26 12.89
C TYR A 147 -10.17 -1.79 13.14
N PHE A 148 -9.05 -2.39 13.54
CA PHE A 148 -8.91 -3.85 13.67
C PHE A 148 -9.77 -4.47 14.75
N ARG A 149 -10.16 -3.69 15.78
CA ARG A 149 -11.11 -4.14 16.82
C ARG A 149 -12.56 -3.74 16.54
N SER A 150 -12.85 -3.15 15.39
CA SER A 150 -14.23 -2.85 15.00
C SER A 150 -14.96 -4.15 14.68
N GLN A 151 -16.08 -4.41 15.36
CA GLN A 151 -16.81 -5.68 15.28
C GLN A 151 -17.13 -6.13 13.84
N PRO A 152 -17.60 -5.26 12.92
CA PRO A 152 -17.89 -5.66 11.55
C PRO A 152 -16.65 -6.16 10.80
N TRP A 153 -15.51 -5.48 11.00
CA TRP A 153 -14.23 -5.88 10.40
C TRP A 153 -13.74 -7.21 10.98
N LEU A 154 -13.84 -7.39 12.30
CA LEU A 154 -13.51 -8.65 12.96
C LEU A 154 -14.34 -9.83 12.44
N LEU A 155 -15.65 -9.64 12.25
CA LEU A 155 -16.54 -10.66 11.71
C LEU A 155 -16.18 -11.01 10.26
N ARG A 156 -15.93 -9.99 9.42
CA ARG A 156 -15.57 -10.14 8.02
C ARG A 156 -14.28 -10.95 7.83
N TYR A 157 -13.28 -10.71 8.67
CA TYR A 157 -11.96 -11.34 8.55
C TYR A 157 -11.66 -12.42 9.59
N ALA A 158 -12.68 -12.89 10.31
CA ALA A 158 -12.53 -13.90 11.36
C ALA A 158 -11.90 -15.22 10.86
N GLY A 159 -12.09 -15.54 9.57
CA GLY A 159 -11.65 -16.82 9.01
C GLY A 159 -12.45 -18.00 9.57
N ASN A 160 -12.04 -19.22 9.23
CA ASN A 160 -12.76 -20.45 9.49
C ASN A 160 -11.85 -21.61 9.97
N GLU A 161 -10.70 -21.31 10.57
CA GLU A 161 -9.81 -22.32 11.12
C GLU A 161 -10.50 -23.17 12.19
N LEU A 162 -10.21 -24.48 12.20
CA LEU A 162 -10.86 -25.46 13.07
C LEU A 162 -10.75 -25.11 14.57
N GLU A 163 -9.61 -24.59 15.00
CA GLU A 163 -9.33 -24.21 16.39
C GLU A 163 -9.73 -22.76 16.72
N GLY A 164 -10.41 -22.08 15.79
CA GLY A 164 -10.84 -20.69 15.95
C GLY A 164 -9.71 -19.66 15.80
N TYR A 165 -8.51 -20.05 15.38
CA TYR A 165 -7.45 -19.08 15.05
C TYR A 165 -7.84 -18.21 13.87
N LYS A 166 -7.51 -16.93 13.93
CA LYS A 166 -7.87 -15.97 12.90
C LYS A 166 -6.69 -15.67 11.98
N ILE A 167 -6.21 -16.68 11.24
CA ILE A 167 -5.06 -16.54 10.32
C ILE A 167 -5.31 -15.45 9.27
N VAL A 168 -6.52 -15.37 8.73
CA VAL A 168 -6.91 -14.31 7.79
C VAL A 168 -6.82 -12.93 8.45
N THR A 169 -7.29 -12.78 9.69
CA THR A 169 -7.13 -11.53 10.45
C THR A 169 -5.65 -11.17 10.64
N ALA A 170 -4.81 -12.14 11.03
CA ALA A 170 -3.38 -11.92 11.21
C ALA A 170 -2.71 -11.43 9.92
N TYR A 171 -3.02 -12.08 8.79
CA TYR A 171 -2.53 -11.64 7.49
C TYR A 171 -2.99 -10.23 7.14
N ARG A 172 -4.28 -9.90 7.32
CA ARG A 172 -4.80 -8.55 7.01
C ARG A 172 -4.19 -7.47 7.89
N ILE A 173 -3.91 -7.76 9.16
CA ILE A 173 -3.17 -6.85 10.04
C ILE A 173 -1.79 -6.55 9.44
N MET A 174 -1.03 -7.59 9.08
CA MET A 174 0.32 -7.43 8.52
C MET A 174 0.31 -6.77 7.14
N GLN A 175 -0.61 -7.18 6.26
CA GLN A 175 -0.78 -6.58 4.95
C GLN A 175 -1.06 -5.08 5.08
N ASN A 176 -2.05 -4.72 5.88
CA ASN A 176 -2.52 -3.33 5.93
C ASN A 176 -1.54 -2.41 6.69
N THR A 177 -0.80 -2.94 7.67
CA THR A 177 0.18 -2.15 8.43
C THR A 177 1.53 -2.07 7.72
N VAL A 178 2.10 -3.20 7.29
CA VAL A 178 3.50 -3.27 6.79
C VAL A 178 3.62 -3.70 5.32
N GLY A 179 2.51 -3.81 4.59
CA GLY A 179 2.53 -4.10 3.15
C GLY A 179 2.93 -5.54 2.84
N LEU A 180 2.71 -6.48 3.76
CA LEU A 180 2.96 -7.89 3.52
C LEU A 180 2.04 -8.41 2.41
N GLU A 181 2.64 -8.88 1.31
CA GLU A 181 1.94 -9.53 0.22
C GLU A 181 2.29 -11.03 0.22
N LEU A 182 1.27 -11.87 0.36
CA LEU A 182 1.41 -13.32 0.28
C LEU A 182 0.47 -13.87 -0.78
N VAL A 183 0.97 -14.83 -1.56
CA VAL A 183 0.17 -15.59 -2.52
C VAL A 183 -0.22 -16.91 -1.88
N ALA A 184 -1.52 -17.16 -1.77
CA ALA A 184 -2.02 -18.43 -1.26
C ALA A 184 -1.69 -19.56 -2.24
N SER A 185 -1.18 -20.68 -1.72
CA SER A 185 -1.07 -21.91 -2.49
C SER A 185 -2.45 -22.57 -2.64
N THR A 186 -2.75 -23.11 -3.82
CA THR A 186 -3.93 -23.96 -4.01
C THR A 186 -3.60 -25.37 -3.54
N ASN A 187 -4.36 -25.86 -2.57
CA ASN A 187 -4.25 -27.25 -2.12
C ASN A 187 -5.17 -28.13 -2.96
N ALA A 188 -4.74 -29.35 -3.26
CA ALA A 188 -5.63 -30.34 -3.84
C ALA A 188 -6.80 -30.64 -2.86
N PRO A 189 -8.00 -31.00 -3.35
CA PRO A 189 -9.10 -31.39 -2.49
C PRO A 189 -8.70 -32.49 -1.51
N GLY A 190 -9.06 -32.34 -0.23
CA GLY A 190 -8.80 -33.33 0.81
C GLY A 190 -7.39 -33.30 1.43
N VAL A 191 -6.52 -32.38 1.02
CA VAL A 191 -5.24 -32.14 1.71
C VAL A 191 -5.51 -31.64 3.13
N ASP A 192 -4.80 -32.20 4.11
CA ASP A 192 -4.85 -31.70 5.47
C ASP A 192 -4.22 -30.30 5.56
N VAL A 193 -5.04 -29.33 6.01
CA VAL A 193 -4.66 -27.93 6.19
C VAL A 193 -4.59 -27.54 7.68
N SER A 194 -4.57 -28.53 8.57
CA SER A 194 -4.41 -28.34 10.02
C SER A 194 -3.16 -27.54 10.37
N ALA A 195 -3.14 -26.99 11.58
CA ALA A 195 -2.00 -26.26 12.13
C ALA A 195 -0.72 -27.10 12.11
N GLY A 196 -0.81 -28.37 12.50
CA GLY A 196 0.32 -29.30 12.48
C GLY A 196 0.87 -29.48 11.07
N THR A 197 0.02 -29.68 10.08
CA THR A 197 0.47 -29.92 8.71
C THR A 197 1.02 -28.66 8.04
N ARG A 198 0.38 -27.50 8.18
CA ARG A 198 0.89 -26.26 7.54
C ARG A 198 2.18 -25.72 8.16
N THR A 199 2.44 -26.01 9.43
CA THR A 199 3.67 -25.59 10.12
C THR A 199 4.84 -26.56 9.94
N THR A 200 4.61 -27.73 9.33
CA THR A 200 5.66 -28.74 9.06
C THR A 200 5.88 -28.97 7.57
N ASN A 201 4.86 -28.78 6.73
CA ASN A 201 4.96 -28.91 5.28
C ASN A 201 5.91 -27.84 4.69
N PRO A 202 6.98 -28.23 3.96
CA PRO A 202 7.94 -27.29 3.38
C PRO A 202 7.32 -26.18 2.50
N GLY A 203 6.21 -26.46 1.82
CA GLY A 203 5.53 -25.48 0.96
C GLY A 203 4.78 -24.38 1.73
N CYS A 204 4.43 -24.62 3.00
CA CYS A 204 3.63 -23.70 3.82
C CYS A 204 4.43 -23.14 5.01
N LYS A 205 5.39 -23.92 5.52
CA LYS A 205 6.13 -23.64 6.75
C LYS A 205 6.80 -22.26 6.76
N GLY A 206 7.28 -21.80 5.60
CA GLY A 206 7.84 -20.47 5.44
C GLY A 206 6.90 -19.36 5.91
N CYS A 207 5.65 -19.34 5.41
CA CYS A 207 4.67 -18.31 5.76
C CYS A 207 4.03 -18.54 7.14
N HIS A 208 3.91 -19.79 7.56
CA HIS A 208 3.13 -20.16 8.73
C HIS A 208 3.95 -20.23 10.03
N ALA A 209 5.23 -20.64 9.98
CA ALA A 209 6.02 -20.92 11.18
C ALA A 209 7.38 -20.20 11.24
N ASP A 210 8.08 -20.11 10.11
CA ASP A 210 9.51 -19.77 10.13
C ASP A 210 9.82 -18.28 9.90
N SER A 211 8.97 -17.57 9.14
CA SER A 211 9.21 -16.16 8.82
C SER A 211 9.00 -15.22 10.03
N TRP A 212 9.57 -14.02 9.94
CA TRP A 212 9.33 -12.94 10.92
C TRP A 212 7.83 -12.60 11.04
N TYR A 213 7.05 -12.81 9.98
CA TYR A 213 5.61 -12.59 9.92
C TYR A 213 4.78 -13.86 10.15
N ALA A 214 5.37 -14.96 10.62
CA ALA A 214 4.75 -16.28 10.74
C ALA A 214 3.27 -16.23 11.18
N LEU A 215 2.35 -16.55 10.25
CA LEU A 215 0.92 -16.28 10.41
C LEU A 215 0.28 -17.07 11.55
N ASP A 216 0.70 -18.32 11.80
CA ASP A 216 0.17 -19.11 12.92
C ASP A 216 0.61 -18.52 14.26
N LYS A 217 1.86 -18.05 14.37
CA LYS A 217 2.34 -17.39 15.58
C LYS A 217 1.61 -16.07 15.81
N ALA A 218 1.39 -15.29 14.75
CA ALA A 218 0.61 -14.06 14.84
C ALA A 218 -0.84 -14.32 15.26
N ALA A 219 -1.49 -15.34 14.68
CA ALA A 219 -2.87 -15.68 15.02
C ALA A 219 -3.04 -16.17 16.47
N ARG A 220 -2.01 -16.76 17.08
CA ARG A 220 -2.01 -17.22 18.48
C ARG A 220 -2.11 -16.10 19.51
N VAL A 221 -1.71 -14.87 19.16
CA VAL A 221 -1.87 -13.69 20.05
C VAL A 221 -3.16 -12.90 19.77
N LEU A 222 -3.97 -13.33 18.80
CA LEU A 222 -5.26 -12.72 18.52
C LEU A 222 -6.38 -13.40 19.31
N THR A 223 -7.53 -12.74 19.43
CA THR A 223 -8.74 -13.40 19.91
C THR A 223 -9.11 -14.59 19.03
N LYS A 224 -9.68 -15.66 19.62
CA LYS A 224 -10.21 -16.82 18.90
C LYS A 224 -11.66 -16.59 18.52
N VAL A 225 -12.04 -16.98 17.30
CA VAL A 225 -13.44 -16.95 16.88
C VAL A 225 -14.16 -18.18 17.42
N VAL A 226 -15.31 -17.97 18.06
CA VAL A 226 -16.21 -19.02 18.54
C VAL A 226 -17.56 -18.83 17.86
N ARG A 227 -18.08 -19.90 17.27
CA ARG A 227 -19.38 -19.91 16.58
C ARG A 227 -20.33 -20.86 17.27
N GLN A 228 -21.49 -20.36 17.66
CA GLN A 228 -22.56 -21.12 18.29
C GLN A 228 -23.89 -20.76 17.62
N GLY A 229 -24.38 -21.64 16.74
CA GLY A 229 -25.50 -21.33 15.86
C GLY A 229 -25.18 -20.10 15.00
N ASN A 230 -26.05 -19.09 15.04
CA ASN A 230 -25.87 -17.84 14.30
C ASN A 230 -25.00 -16.80 15.03
N ASN A 231 -24.57 -17.10 16.26
CA ASN A 231 -23.76 -16.17 17.04
C ASN A 231 -22.28 -16.42 16.81
N THR A 232 -21.56 -15.33 16.51
CA THR A 232 -20.09 -15.31 16.45
C THR A 232 -19.56 -14.42 17.55
N THR A 233 -18.70 -14.97 18.41
CA THR A 233 -18.04 -14.25 19.51
C THR A 233 -16.52 -14.39 19.39
N PHE A 234 -15.80 -13.53 20.12
CA PHE A 234 -14.34 -13.52 20.13
C PHE A 234 -13.85 -13.68 21.57
N THR A 235 -13.07 -14.74 21.83
CA THR A 235 -12.50 -15.02 23.14
C THR A 235 -11.02 -14.60 23.20
N PRO A 236 -10.50 -14.14 24.35
CA PRO A 236 -9.09 -13.78 24.48
C PRO A 236 -8.12 -14.92 24.09
N PRO A 237 -6.90 -14.61 23.61
CA PRO A 237 -5.88 -15.61 23.33
C PRO A 237 -5.45 -16.35 24.59
N THR A 238 -5.06 -17.63 24.43
CA THR A 238 -4.60 -18.51 25.53
C THR A 238 -3.18 -19.04 25.33
N ASP A 239 -2.60 -18.84 24.14
CA ASP A 239 -1.39 -19.53 23.67
C ASP A 239 -0.07 -18.91 24.17
N GLY A 240 -0.14 -17.97 25.11
CA GLY A 240 1.03 -17.29 25.67
C GLY A 240 1.80 -16.44 24.64
N PRO A 241 2.97 -15.88 25.04
CA PRO A 241 3.78 -15.04 24.17
C PRO A 241 4.30 -15.74 22.91
N GLN A 242 4.38 -15.01 21.79
CA GLN A 242 4.83 -15.51 20.49
C GLN A 242 5.96 -14.62 19.94
N GLN A 243 6.84 -15.20 19.11
CA GLN A 243 7.87 -14.46 18.38
C GLN A 243 7.37 -14.08 16.98
N VAL A 244 7.07 -12.80 16.76
CA VAL A 244 6.53 -12.23 15.51
C VAL A 244 7.02 -10.79 15.37
N ALA A 245 7.24 -10.32 14.13
CA ALA A 245 7.78 -8.99 13.85
C ALA A 245 9.09 -8.71 14.59
N ASP A 246 9.93 -9.75 14.69
CA ASP A 246 11.22 -9.76 15.40
C ASP A 246 11.10 -9.33 16.88
N LYS A 247 9.91 -9.51 17.47
CA LYS A 247 9.60 -9.19 18.86
C LYS A 247 8.81 -10.32 19.52
N THR A 248 8.97 -10.41 20.83
CA THR A 248 8.04 -11.16 21.68
C THR A 248 6.76 -10.33 21.84
N VAL A 249 5.62 -10.87 21.44
CA VAL A 249 4.29 -10.24 21.58
C VAL A 249 3.34 -11.18 22.30
N THR A 250 2.46 -10.64 23.14
CA THR A 250 1.54 -11.44 23.98
C THR A 250 0.08 -11.28 23.60
N ASN A 251 -0.26 -10.23 22.86
CA ASN A 251 -1.61 -9.90 22.45
C ASN A 251 -1.60 -9.15 21.10
N ASP A 252 -2.80 -8.94 20.54
CA ASP A 252 -3.02 -8.23 19.29
C ASP A 252 -2.52 -6.78 19.33
N LYS A 253 -2.68 -6.07 20.46
CA LYS A 253 -2.18 -4.71 20.61
C LYS A 253 -0.65 -4.65 20.47
N GLU A 254 0.07 -5.49 21.20
CA GLU A 254 1.53 -5.57 21.10
C GLU A 254 2.00 -5.98 19.70
N LEU A 255 1.27 -6.87 19.01
CA LEU A 255 1.55 -7.21 17.61
C LEU A 255 1.42 -5.99 16.69
N VAL A 256 0.32 -5.24 16.77
CA VAL A 256 0.10 -4.08 15.90
C VAL A 256 1.09 -2.96 16.23
N GLU A 257 1.38 -2.72 17.51
CA GLU A 257 2.41 -1.76 17.95
C GLU A 257 3.81 -2.16 17.46
N ALA A 258 4.14 -3.46 17.47
CA ALA A 258 5.39 -3.97 16.91
C ALA A 258 5.49 -3.68 15.41
N LEU A 259 4.41 -3.91 14.66
CA LEU A 259 4.34 -3.67 13.23
C LEU A 259 4.42 -2.18 12.87
N VAL A 260 3.65 -1.33 13.54
CA VAL A 260 3.65 0.13 13.35
C VAL A 260 5.01 0.73 13.73
N GLY A 261 5.66 0.22 14.77
CA GLY A 261 7.00 0.64 15.19
C GLY A 261 8.14 0.12 14.30
N SER A 262 7.86 -0.68 13.28
CA SER A 262 8.88 -1.26 12.41
C SER A 262 9.27 -0.30 11.26
N PRO A 263 10.47 -0.44 10.68
CA PRO A 263 10.85 0.29 9.47
C PRO A 263 9.89 0.04 8.28
N ASN A 264 9.27 -1.15 8.23
CA ASN A 264 8.35 -1.53 7.17
C ASN A 264 7.06 -0.71 7.18
N PHE A 265 6.65 -0.15 8.33
CA PHE A 265 5.48 0.72 8.42
C PHE A 265 5.66 2.01 7.59
N GLY A 266 6.77 2.73 7.82
CA GLY A 266 7.07 3.94 7.06
C GLY A 266 7.35 3.67 5.58
N PHE A 267 8.00 2.54 5.29
CA PHE A 267 8.22 2.08 3.93
C PHE A 267 6.87 1.84 3.21
N ASN A 268 5.95 1.11 3.83
CA ASN A 268 4.62 0.84 3.27
C ASN A 268 3.78 2.12 3.11
N ALA A 269 3.85 3.07 4.06
CA ALA A 269 3.18 4.36 3.93
C ALA A 269 3.63 5.13 2.67
N CYS A 270 4.92 5.10 2.37
CA CYS A 270 5.45 5.70 1.15
C CYS A 270 5.10 4.91 -0.11
N ARG A 271 5.13 3.57 -0.07
CA ARG A 271 4.65 2.76 -1.19
C ARG A 271 3.17 3.02 -1.49
N LEU A 272 2.33 3.21 -0.48
CA LEU A 272 0.93 3.62 -0.65
C LEU A 272 0.81 5.00 -1.31
N ALA A 273 1.67 5.96 -0.96
CA ALA A 273 1.72 7.26 -1.63
C ALA A 273 2.07 7.11 -3.13
N PHE A 274 3.03 6.26 -3.47
CA PHE A 274 3.36 5.94 -4.87
C PHE A 274 2.20 5.26 -5.59
N ASN A 275 1.59 4.24 -4.99
CA ASN A 275 0.43 3.56 -5.55
C ASN A 275 -0.73 4.53 -5.80
N PHE A 276 -0.97 5.48 -4.90
CA PHE A 276 -2.01 6.49 -5.07
C PHE A 276 -1.70 7.47 -6.21
N LEU A 277 -0.47 7.97 -6.28
CA LEU A 277 -0.08 9.03 -7.24
C LEU A 277 0.22 8.50 -8.65
N TYR A 278 0.80 7.30 -8.74
CA TYR A 278 1.27 6.71 -10.00
C TYR A 278 0.51 5.45 -10.41
N GLY A 279 -0.36 4.90 -9.56
CA GLY A 279 -1.03 3.62 -9.82
C GLY A 279 -0.10 2.41 -9.75
N ARG A 280 1.12 2.57 -9.21
CA ARG A 280 2.12 1.51 -9.09
C ARG A 280 3.06 1.77 -7.91
N PRO A 281 3.79 0.75 -7.42
CA PRO A 281 4.84 0.97 -6.44
C PRO A 281 6.01 1.76 -7.06
N GLU A 282 6.86 2.28 -6.19
CA GLU A 282 8.12 2.89 -6.55
C GLU A 282 9.04 1.92 -7.29
N ASN A 283 9.93 2.46 -8.12
CA ASN A 283 10.98 1.71 -8.80
C ASN A 283 12.39 2.18 -8.39
N ALA A 284 13.42 1.49 -8.88
CA ALA A 284 14.82 1.75 -8.49
C ALA A 284 15.30 3.18 -8.82
N CYS A 285 14.75 3.84 -9.84
CA CYS A 285 15.11 5.21 -10.21
C CYS A 285 14.51 6.26 -9.27
N GLU A 286 13.53 5.87 -8.45
CA GLU A 286 12.78 6.75 -7.54
C GLU A 286 13.31 6.68 -6.10
N SER A 287 14.46 6.03 -5.86
CA SER A 287 15.02 5.85 -4.52
C SER A 287 15.17 7.15 -3.73
N LYS A 288 15.68 8.22 -4.37
CA LYS A 288 15.87 9.52 -3.73
C LYS A 288 14.55 10.14 -3.23
N VAL A 289 13.50 10.11 -4.05
CA VAL A 289 12.19 10.66 -3.66
C VAL A 289 11.49 9.74 -2.66
N PHE A 290 11.68 8.43 -2.76
CA PHE A 290 11.17 7.48 -1.78
C PHE A 290 11.81 7.66 -0.40
N ASP A 291 13.13 7.83 -0.33
CA ASP A 291 13.85 8.10 0.93
C ASP A 291 13.43 9.45 1.55
N ALA A 292 13.20 10.47 0.71
CA ALA A 292 12.65 11.75 1.15
C ALA A 292 11.23 11.59 1.69
N CYS A 293 10.40 10.76 1.06
CA CYS A 293 9.07 10.41 1.57
C CYS A 293 9.16 9.75 2.95
N VAL A 294 10.01 8.73 3.12
CA VAL A 294 10.14 8.01 4.39
C VAL A 294 10.64 8.94 5.50
N THR A 295 11.58 9.83 5.18
CA THR A 295 12.10 10.83 6.11
C THR A 295 11.01 11.80 6.55
N GLU A 296 10.24 12.34 5.59
CA GLU A 296 9.16 13.29 5.87
C GLU A 296 8.03 12.64 6.67
N PHE A 297 7.63 11.41 6.31
CA PHE A 297 6.64 10.63 7.03
C PHE A 297 7.06 10.36 8.47
N LYS A 298 8.32 9.98 8.71
CA LYS A 298 8.85 9.79 10.07
C LYS A 298 8.85 11.08 10.88
N ALA A 299 9.12 12.22 10.25
CA ALA A 299 9.15 13.51 10.92
C ALA A 299 7.74 14.01 11.31
N LYS A 300 6.75 13.83 10.42
CA LYS A 300 5.40 14.39 10.60
C LYS A 300 4.36 13.39 11.09
N GLY A 301 4.56 12.10 10.84
CA GLY A 301 3.66 11.02 11.22
C GLY A 301 2.33 10.97 10.44
N THR A 302 2.06 11.88 9.50
CA THR A 302 0.81 11.94 8.74
C THR A 302 0.98 11.34 7.34
N ILE A 303 -0.02 10.63 6.83
CA ILE A 303 0.05 10.07 5.47
C ILE A 303 0.00 11.17 4.40
N GLN A 304 -0.63 12.31 4.69
CA GLN A 304 -0.59 13.50 3.84
C GLN A 304 0.85 13.98 3.60
N SER A 305 1.73 13.86 4.60
CA SER A 305 3.13 14.26 4.44
C SER A 305 3.91 13.34 3.50
N ALA A 306 3.61 12.03 3.52
CA ALA A 306 4.17 11.07 2.57
C ALA A 306 3.72 11.38 1.13
N VAL A 307 2.40 11.56 0.93
CA VAL A 307 1.84 11.92 -0.38
C VAL A 307 2.39 13.26 -0.88
N ALA A 308 2.46 14.27 0.00
CA ALA A 308 2.99 15.58 -0.35
C ALA A 308 4.48 15.52 -0.73
N SER A 309 5.28 14.75 0.00
CA SER A 309 6.71 14.58 -0.29
C SER A 309 6.93 14.04 -1.71
N VAL A 310 6.18 13.00 -2.09
CA VAL A 310 6.26 12.42 -3.43
C VAL A 310 5.73 13.37 -4.51
N ALA A 311 4.59 14.02 -4.27
CA ALA A 311 3.97 14.91 -5.26
C ALA A 311 4.73 16.25 -5.44
N LYS A 312 5.55 16.66 -4.47
CA LYS A 312 6.44 17.82 -4.57
C LYS A 312 7.71 17.55 -5.37
N ASP A 313 8.07 16.30 -5.60
CA ASP A 313 9.26 15.98 -6.40
C ASP A 313 9.09 16.50 -7.84
N PRO A 314 10.11 17.19 -8.40
CA PRO A 314 10.04 17.68 -9.79
C PRO A 314 9.81 16.59 -10.84
N GLY A 315 10.20 15.34 -10.56
CA GLY A 315 9.97 14.20 -11.42
C GLY A 315 8.50 13.78 -11.48
N PHE A 316 7.68 14.10 -10.47
CA PHE A 316 6.24 13.83 -10.54
C PHE A 316 5.55 14.62 -11.66
N CYS A 317 6.10 15.78 -12.05
CA CYS A 317 5.54 16.63 -13.09
C CYS A 317 6.17 16.46 -14.48
N GLN A 318 7.00 15.42 -14.66
CA GLN A 318 7.59 15.02 -15.94
C GLN A 318 6.84 13.84 -16.53
#